data_AF-A0A1E1X6M8-F1
#
_entry.id   AF-A0A1E1X6M8-F1
#
_cell.length_a   1.000
_cell.length_b   1.000
_cell.length_c   1.000
_cell.angle_alpha   90.00
_cell.angle_beta   90.00
_cell.angle_gamma   90.00
#
_symmetry.space_group_name_H-M   'P 1'
#
loop_
_entity.id
_entity.type
_entity.pdbx_description
1 polymer ?
#
loop_
_entity_poly.entity_id
_entity_poly.type
_entity_poly.pdbx_seq_one_letter_code
_entity_poly.pdbx_strand_id
1 'polypeptide(L)'
;MADRESSGEPVAIFSAKDNGSFHLDSKALERILLADHVRDKPVVVVSMAGAFRKGKSFLLNFFIRYLRNQCRSDWLKESDAPLDGISWRGGSERDATGILVWSEVFLVTTPQGEELAVLLMDTQGSYDNVSTIDECTTTFALSTMLSSVLIYTLSENIQQNDIQHLQLFCDYAYLAQKEVHGTPFQNLLILVRDWCCLREAGYGKQGGCMMVHRWLETSRDQDWLKGLRRDIHDCFDDISGFLMPHPGLKVATEPEFEGRLSKMDAAFKEQLEKLVPLILEPGHVAPKRVNGREITCEQLKTLFEVSSGEFCRGTLPSPTSLRQATGVETNLAATKNALEHYELLMDEHCSDGYLSPDLLITAHEKQRAAALNLFDRMVKLGGRDLAGHYRRNLLQEIQIMYKRYVRRNLNKKSDCTLM
;
A
#
# COMPACT_ATOMS: atom_id res chain seq x y z
N MET A 1 -12.82 -2.28 33.07
CA MET A 1 -12.45 -1.58 31.82
C MET A 1 -10.94 -1.53 31.82
N ALA A 2 -10.30 -2.45 31.10
CA ALA A 2 -8.85 -2.50 31.03
C ALA A 2 -8.36 -1.33 30.16
N ASP A 3 -7.43 -0.56 30.69
CA ASP A 3 -6.62 0.39 29.94
C ASP A 3 -6.07 -0.29 28.68
N ARG A 4 -6.52 0.14 27.50
CA ARG A 4 -5.82 -0.15 26.25
C ARG A 4 -4.65 0.82 26.20
N GLU A 5 -3.51 0.42 26.76
CA GLU A 5 -2.21 1.04 26.47
C GLU A 5 -2.08 1.23 24.95
N SER A 6 -1.55 2.38 24.52
CA SER A 6 -1.38 2.72 23.11
C SER A 6 -0.44 1.70 22.43
N SER A 7 -1.00 0.67 21.79
CA SER A 7 -0.19 -0.43 21.23
C SER A 7 0.43 -0.12 19.86
N GLY A 8 0.07 1.01 19.25
CA GLY A 8 0.58 1.43 17.95
C GLY A 8 1.69 2.47 18.07
N GLU A 9 2.69 2.38 17.20
CA GLU A 9 3.80 3.33 17.05
C GLU A 9 4.08 3.59 15.56
N PRO A 10 4.64 4.75 15.20
CA PRO A 10 5.06 5.01 13.84
C PRO A 10 6.39 4.27 13.56
N VAL A 11 6.41 3.43 12.54
CA VAL A 11 7.59 2.63 12.16
C VAL A 11 8.07 3.07 10.78
N ALA A 12 9.31 3.54 10.69
CA ALA A 12 9.93 3.87 9.41
C ALA A 12 10.26 2.57 8.65
N ILE A 13 9.53 2.30 7.57
CA ILE A 13 9.69 1.09 6.76
C ILE A 13 10.64 1.34 5.59
N PHE A 14 10.61 2.53 5.01
CA PHE A 14 11.46 2.90 3.89
C PHE A 14 12.10 4.25 4.15
N SER A 15 13.41 4.39 3.99
CA SER A 15 14.12 5.65 4.23
C SER A 15 15.32 5.82 3.31
N ALA A 16 15.65 7.08 3.01
CA ALA A 16 16.90 7.44 2.35
C ALA A 16 18.03 7.50 3.37
N LYS A 17 19.20 6.99 3.00
CA LYS A 17 20.45 7.06 3.76
C LYS A 17 21.26 8.27 3.30
N ASP A 18 22.18 8.74 4.14
CA ASP A 18 23.06 9.90 3.87
C ASP A 18 23.90 9.76 2.59
N ASN A 19 24.12 8.53 2.11
CA ASN A 19 24.84 8.25 0.88
C ASN A 19 23.95 8.26 -0.38
N GLY A 20 22.69 8.68 -0.28
CA GLY A 20 21.70 8.69 -1.37
C GLY A 20 21.10 7.32 -1.71
N SER A 21 21.47 6.26 -1.00
CA SER A 21 20.84 4.93 -1.17
C SER A 21 19.57 4.82 -0.34
N PHE A 22 18.66 3.95 -0.76
CA PHE A 22 17.44 3.65 0.00
C PHE A 22 17.61 2.41 0.87
N HIS A 23 16.85 2.35 1.97
CA HIS A 23 16.79 1.21 2.87
C HIS A 23 15.34 0.84 3.15
N LEU A 24 15.05 -0.45 2.99
CA LEU A 24 13.82 -1.07 3.44
C LEU A 24 14.08 -1.87 4.72
N ASP A 25 13.28 -1.64 5.76
CA ASP A 25 13.23 -2.49 6.95
C ASP A 25 12.24 -3.65 6.74
N SER A 26 12.70 -4.68 6.03
CA SER A 26 11.92 -5.90 5.80
C SER A 26 11.47 -6.59 7.10
N LYS A 27 12.25 -6.50 8.17
CA LYS A 27 11.94 -7.17 9.45
C LYS A 27 10.78 -6.47 10.15
N ALA A 28 10.78 -5.15 10.16
CA ALA A 28 9.67 -4.37 10.67
C ALA A 28 8.40 -4.61 9.86
N LEU A 29 8.50 -4.65 8.53
CA LEU A 29 7.37 -4.91 7.65
C LEU A 29 6.80 -6.32 7.87
N GLU A 30 7.65 -7.32 8.03
CA GLU A 30 7.27 -8.70 8.36
C GLU A 30 6.54 -8.80 9.69
N ARG A 31 7.05 -8.14 10.74
CA ARG A 31 6.41 -8.10 12.05
C ARG A 31 4.99 -7.54 12.00
N ILE A 32 4.74 -6.56 11.13
CA ILE A 32 3.44 -5.88 11.00
C ILE A 32 2.50 -6.68 10.10
N LEU A 33 2.93 -7.06 8.90
CA LEU A 33 2.06 -7.65 7.88
C LEU A 33 1.91 -9.17 7.96
N LEU A 34 2.83 -9.88 8.62
CA LEU A 34 2.74 -11.34 8.79
C LEU A 34 2.23 -11.75 10.18
N ALA A 35 1.69 -10.81 10.98
CA ALA A 35 1.05 -11.16 12.23
C ALA A 35 -0.18 -12.07 12.01
N ASP A 36 -0.34 -13.10 12.84
CA ASP A 36 -1.31 -14.20 12.63
C ASP A 36 -2.76 -13.74 12.40
N HIS A 37 -3.15 -12.61 13.01
CA HIS A 37 -4.50 -12.08 12.93
C HIS A 37 -4.80 -11.29 11.63
N VAL A 38 -3.77 -10.92 10.84
CA VAL A 38 -3.91 -10.08 9.63
C VAL A 38 -3.27 -10.66 8.37
N ARG A 39 -2.31 -11.59 8.48
CA ARG A 39 -1.52 -12.11 7.35
C ARG A 39 -2.34 -12.45 6.11
N ASP A 40 -3.41 -13.21 6.31
CA ASP A 40 -4.26 -13.75 5.23
C ASP A 40 -5.45 -12.84 4.89
N LYS A 41 -5.60 -11.70 5.55
CA LYS A 41 -6.71 -10.77 5.33
C LYS A 41 -6.44 -9.90 4.09
N PRO A 42 -7.46 -9.61 3.26
CA PRO A 42 -7.34 -8.60 2.22
C PRO A 42 -7.00 -7.25 2.85
N VAL A 43 -6.02 -6.56 2.26
CA VAL A 43 -5.46 -5.33 2.87
C VAL A 43 -5.94 -4.07 2.16
N VAL A 44 -6.37 -3.08 2.93
CA VAL A 44 -6.67 -1.72 2.51
C VAL A 44 -5.49 -0.86 2.94
N VAL A 45 -4.92 -0.10 2.01
CA VAL A 45 -3.73 0.72 2.29
C VAL A 45 -4.08 2.17 2.03
N VAL A 46 -4.18 2.95 3.11
CA VAL A 46 -4.45 4.39 3.04
C VAL A 46 -3.14 5.13 3.21
N SER A 47 -2.68 5.77 2.15
CA SER A 47 -1.44 6.54 2.15
C SER A 47 -1.74 8.03 2.07
N MET A 48 -1.08 8.84 2.89
CA MET A 48 -1.15 10.29 2.81
C MET A 48 0.17 10.86 2.30
N ALA A 49 0.13 11.49 1.14
CA ALA A 49 1.29 12.05 0.46
C ALA A 49 1.06 13.53 0.08
N GLY A 50 2.13 14.28 -0.11
CA GLY A 50 2.04 15.70 -0.46
C GLY A 50 3.16 16.53 0.14
N ALA A 51 3.12 17.85 -0.08
CA ALA A 51 4.20 18.75 0.29
C ALA A 51 4.58 18.70 1.79
N PHE A 52 5.82 19.07 2.08
CA PHE A 52 6.35 19.21 3.43
C PHE A 52 5.55 20.20 4.29
N ARG A 53 5.40 19.86 5.59
CA ARG A 53 4.71 20.67 6.62
C ARG A 53 3.24 21.05 6.32
N LYS A 54 2.54 20.25 5.53
CA LYS A 54 1.09 20.42 5.27
C LYS A 54 0.17 19.60 6.20
N GLY A 55 0.65 19.23 7.38
CA GLY A 55 -0.15 18.59 8.43
C GLY A 55 -0.72 17.22 8.06
N LYS A 56 0.09 16.35 7.42
CA LYS A 56 -0.29 14.99 7.01
C LYS A 56 -0.45 14.06 8.22
N SER A 57 0.61 13.91 9.00
CA SER A 57 0.63 13.11 10.24
C SER A 57 -0.47 13.56 11.21
N PHE A 58 -0.70 14.87 11.33
CA PHE A 58 -1.80 15.44 12.11
C PHE A 58 -3.19 14.94 11.66
N LEU A 59 -3.45 14.86 10.35
CA LEU A 59 -4.71 14.30 9.84
C LEU A 59 -4.79 12.79 10.01
N LEU A 60 -3.69 12.06 9.77
CA LEU A 60 -3.66 10.61 9.94
C LEU A 60 -3.94 10.19 11.39
N ASN A 61 -3.59 10.99 12.38
CA ASN A 61 -3.92 10.68 13.77
C ASN A 61 -5.44 10.71 14.05
N PHE A 62 -6.22 11.46 13.27
CA PHE A 62 -7.68 11.35 13.32
C PHE A 62 -8.20 10.06 12.71
N PHE A 63 -7.49 9.50 11.72
CA PHE A 63 -7.83 8.23 11.11
C PHE A 63 -7.58 7.10 12.10
N ILE A 64 -6.44 7.15 12.81
CA ILE A 64 -6.13 6.26 13.94
C ILE A 64 -7.21 6.35 15.01
N ARG A 65 -7.59 7.56 15.42
CA ARG A 65 -8.67 7.77 16.41
C ARG A 65 -10.01 7.18 15.95
N TYR A 66 -10.38 7.35 14.68
CA TYR A 66 -11.61 6.77 14.12
C TYR A 66 -11.61 5.24 14.14
N LEU A 67 -10.50 4.63 13.70
CA LEU A 67 -10.35 3.17 13.66
C LEU A 67 -10.31 2.56 15.07
N ARG A 68 -9.62 3.19 16.02
CA ARG A 68 -9.60 2.77 17.43
C ARG A 68 -10.98 2.84 18.09
N ASN A 69 -11.80 3.81 17.67
CA ASN A 69 -13.20 3.93 18.07
C ASN A 69 -14.16 3.08 17.22
N GLN A 70 -13.65 2.05 16.53
CA GLN A 70 -14.44 1.06 15.79
C GLN A 70 -15.35 1.68 14.73
N CYS A 71 -14.90 2.75 14.07
CA CYS A 71 -15.65 3.43 13.02
C CYS A 71 -17.03 3.95 13.46
N ARG A 72 -17.21 4.28 14.75
CA ARG A 72 -18.48 4.81 15.27
C ARG A 72 -18.77 6.20 14.72
N SER A 73 -20.05 6.52 14.53
CA SER A 73 -20.50 7.83 14.01
C SER A 73 -20.17 9.02 14.92
N ASP A 74 -19.98 8.79 16.22
CA ASP A 74 -19.69 9.80 17.24
C ASP A 74 -18.21 9.84 17.67
N TRP A 75 -17.31 9.23 16.89
CA TRP A 75 -15.87 9.09 17.18
C TRP A 75 -15.12 10.39 17.54
N LEU A 76 -15.58 11.54 17.02
CA LEU A 76 -14.97 12.85 17.28
C LEU A 76 -15.49 13.47 18.59
N LYS A 77 -16.62 13.00 19.13
CA LYS A 77 -17.31 13.59 20.29
C LYS A 77 -16.80 13.07 21.64
N GLU A 78 -16.12 11.93 21.67
CA GLU A 78 -15.91 11.18 22.91
C GLU A 78 -14.78 11.71 23.83
N SER A 79 -13.91 12.63 23.39
CA SER A 79 -12.99 13.31 24.32
C SER A 79 -12.29 14.54 23.71
N ASP A 80 -12.12 15.59 24.52
CA ASP A 80 -11.14 16.66 24.27
C ASP A 80 -9.71 16.22 24.67
N ALA A 81 -9.45 14.91 24.64
CA ALA A 81 -8.15 14.38 24.95
C ALA A 81 -7.13 14.86 23.90
N PRO A 82 -5.84 14.95 24.29
CA PRO A 82 -4.74 15.05 23.34
C PRO A 82 -4.91 14.01 22.23
N LEU A 83 -4.56 14.42 21.02
CA LEU A 83 -4.45 13.49 19.92
C LEU A 83 -3.28 12.55 20.23
N ASP A 84 -3.38 11.29 19.81
CA ASP A 84 -2.32 10.29 19.95
C ASP A 84 -2.09 9.66 18.57
N GLY A 85 -0.86 9.21 18.30
CA GLY A 85 -0.51 8.65 17.01
C GLY A 85 0.91 8.94 16.54
N ILE A 86 1.05 9.15 15.23
CA ILE A 86 2.30 9.49 14.55
C ILE A 86 2.75 10.86 15.03
N SER A 87 3.98 10.98 15.54
CA SER A 87 4.53 12.27 15.99
C SER A 87 4.34 13.38 14.96
N TRP A 88 3.81 14.52 15.41
CA TRP A 88 3.69 15.74 14.63
C TRP A 88 4.14 16.90 15.52
N ARG A 89 4.93 17.82 14.97
CA ARG A 89 5.30 19.05 15.68
C ARG A 89 5.12 20.27 14.79
N GLY A 90 4.94 21.44 15.41
CA GLY A 90 5.20 22.71 14.73
C GLY A 90 6.71 22.92 14.55
N GLY A 91 7.10 23.81 13.62
CA GLY A 91 8.52 24.15 13.37
C GLY A 91 8.98 23.89 11.94
N SER A 92 10.24 24.23 11.65
CA SER A 92 10.82 24.19 10.30
C SER A 92 11.60 22.92 9.96
N GLU A 93 12.00 22.12 10.96
CA GLU A 93 12.80 20.89 10.77
C GLU A 93 11.93 19.68 10.40
N ARG A 94 12.48 18.50 10.09
CA ARG A 94 11.68 17.35 9.64
C ARG A 94 11.26 16.45 10.81
N ASP A 95 10.08 15.85 10.70
CA ASP A 95 9.63 14.78 11.62
C ASP A 95 9.63 13.38 10.97
N ALA A 96 9.38 13.28 9.64
CA ALA A 96 9.24 12.02 8.91
C ALA A 96 10.23 11.94 7.73
N THR A 97 10.94 10.82 7.58
CA THR A 97 11.81 10.51 6.44
C THR A 97 11.36 9.23 5.72
N GLY A 98 11.21 9.30 4.39
CA GLY A 98 10.70 8.21 3.55
C GLY A 98 9.23 7.81 3.83
N ILE A 99 8.97 6.54 4.12
CA ILE A 99 7.62 5.99 4.36
C ILE A 99 7.54 5.43 5.78
N LEU A 100 6.62 5.98 6.56
CA LEU A 100 6.25 5.48 7.87
C LEU A 100 4.94 4.71 7.79
N VAL A 101 4.87 3.61 8.53
CA VAL A 101 3.68 2.79 8.69
C VAL A 101 3.27 2.80 10.15
N TRP A 102 1.96 2.90 10.42
CA TRP A 102 1.45 2.68 11.77
C TRP A 102 1.51 1.19 12.12
N SER A 103 2.15 0.82 13.23
CA SER A 103 2.41 -0.60 13.56
C SER A 103 1.15 -1.41 13.89
N GLU A 104 0.07 -0.74 14.30
CA GLU A 104 -1.23 -1.37 14.58
C GLU A 104 -2.04 -1.45 13.27
N VAL A 105 -2.23 -2.67 12.75
CA VAL A 105 -3.10 -2.92 11.60
C VAL A 105 -4.53 -3.11 12.10
N PHE A 106 -5.46 -2.28 11.62
CA PHE A 106 -6.84 -2.28 12.11
C PHE A 106 -7.69 -3.27 11.33
N LEU A 107 -8.54 -4.04 12.02
CA LEU A 107 -9.53 -4.90 11.37
C LEU A 107 -10.86 -4.15 11.24
N VAL A 108 -11.38 -4.07 10.02
CA VAL A 108 -12.68 -3.46 9.71
C VAL A 108 -13.57 -4.50 9.05
N THR A 109 -14.74 -4.75 9.64
CA THR A 109 -15.73 -5.70 9.09
C THR A 109 -16.67 -4.98 8.14
N THR A 110 -16.69 -5.37 6.87
CA THR A 110 -17.59 -4.82 5.85
C THR A 110 -19.05 -5.16 6.16
N PRO A 111 -20.03 -4.45 5.57
CA PRO A 111 -21.45 -4.82 5.67
C PRO A 111 -21.76 -6.25 5.22
N GLN A 112 -20.91 -6.84 4.37
CA GLN A 112 -21.02 -8.22 3.88
C GLN A 112 -20.45 -9.25 4.87
N GLY A 113 -19.84 -8.82 5.97
CA GLY A 113 -19.25 -9.68 6.99
C GLY A 113 -17.80 -10.09 6.71
N GLU A 114 -17.16 -9.51 5.70
CA GLU A 114 -15.75 -9.74 5.40
C GLU A 114 -14.86 -8.86 6.28
N GLU A 115 -13.78 -9.41 6.83
CA GLU A 115 -12.81 -8.65 7.61
C GLU A 115 -11.64 -8.20 6.74
N LEU A 116 -11.46 -6.88 6.67
CA LEU A 116 -10.37 -6.23 5.95
C LEU A 116 -9.32 -5.70 6.91
N ALA A 117 -8.04 -5.81 6.54
CA ALA A 117 -6.93 -5.24 7.29
C ALA A 117 -6.61 -3.84 6.75
N VAL A 118 -6.73 -2.79 7.58
CA VAL A 118 -6.46 -1.41 7.21
C VAL A 118 -5.07 -1.00 7.70
N LEU A 119 -4.18 -0.69 6.75
CA LEU A 119 -2.83 -0.17 6.97
C LEU A 119 -2.79 1.33 6.68
N LEU A 120 -2.24 2.10 7.61
CA LEU A 120 -2.02 3.55 7.43
C LEU A 120 -0.55 3.82 7.11
N MET A 121 -0.32 4.59 6.04
CA MET A 121 1.00 5.01 5.58
C MET A 121 1.10 6.54 5.61
N ASP A 122 2.09 7.07 6.32
CA ASP A 122 2.48 8.48 6.26
C ASP A 122 3.75 8.60 5.44
N THR A 123 3.77 9.51 4.47
CA THR A 123 4.94 9.73 3.64
C THR A 123 5.64 11.01 4.05
N GLN A 124 6.95 11.04 3.89
CA GLN A 124 7.71 12.27 3.94
C GLN A 124 7.09 13.30 3.00
N GLY A 125 7.09 14.55 3.44
CA GLY A 125 6.68 15.63 2.58
C GLY A 125 7.69 15.91 1.50
N SER A 126 7.24 15.97 0.25
CA SER A 126 8.11 16.27 -0.88
C SER A 126 8.66 17.70 -0.79
N TYR A 127 9.88 17.89 -1.34
CA TYR A 127 10.51 19.20 -1.57
C TYR A 127 10.80 20.03 -0.32
N ASP A 128 11.38 19.41 0.70
CA ASP A 128 12.04 20.15 1.77
C ASP A 128 13.47 20.56 1.34
N ASN A 129 14.17 21.29 2.22
CA ASN A 129 15.47 21.88 1.88
C ASN A 129 16.64 20.86 1.84
N VAL A 130 16.38 19.57 2.02
CA VAL A 130 17.43 18.57 2.24
C VAL A 130 17.24 17.32 1.36
N SER A 131 16.03 17.05 0.85
CA SER A 131 15.77 15.83 0.07
C SER A 131 15.97 16.07 -1.40
N THR A 132 16.54 15.06 -2.05
CA THR A 132 16.69 15.05 -3.49
C THR A 132 15.32 14.89 -4.18
N ILE A 133 15.24 15.31 -5.44
CA ILE A 133 14.05 15.05 -6.28
C ILE A 133 13.81 13.55 -6.39
N ASP A 134 14.87 12.75 -6.46
CA ASP A 134 14.82 11.30 -6.58
C ASP A 134 14.23 10.63 -5.34
N GLU A 135 14.58 11.11 -4.13
CA GLU A 135 13.99 10.66 -2.86
C GLU A 135 12.49 10.94 -2.79
N CYS A 136 12.08 12.15 -3.16
CA CYS A 136 10.68 12.55 -3.17
C CYS A 136 9.89 11.70 -4.19
N THR A 137 10.47 11.51 -5.38
CA THR A 137 9.88 10.73 -6.47
C THR A 137 9.71 9.27 -6.09
N THR A 138 10.75 8.66 -5.51
CA THR A 138 10.75 7.26 -5.09
C THR A 138 9.71 7.01 -3.99
N THR A 139 9.71 7.86 -2.96
CA THR A 139 8.78 7.75 -1.82
C THR A 139 7.33 7.88 -2.30
N PHE A 140 7.06 8.84 -3.17
CA PHE A 140 5.71 9.05 -3.70
C PHE A 140 5.27 7.90 -4.62
N ALA A 141 6.13 7.46 -5.55
CA ALA A 141 5.84 6.36 -6.46
C ALA A 141 5.51 5.06 -5.70
N LEU A 142 6.32 4.71 -4.69
CA LEU A 142 6.05 3.58 -3.82
C LEU A 142 4.71 3.74 -3.10
N SER A 143 4.43 4.92 -2.56
CA SER A 143 3.19 5.19 -1.84
C SER A 143 1.95 5.04 -2.74
N THR A 144 2.02 5.50 -3.98
CA THR A 144 0.96 5.31 -4.98
C THR A 144 0.80 3.84 -5.38
N MET A 145 1.91 3.13 -5.64
CA MET A 145 1.87 1.71 -6.02
C MET A 145 1.31 0.82 -4.93
N LEU A 146 1.61 1.12 -3.67
CA LEU A 146 1.22 0.30 -2.53
C LEU A 146 -0.20 0.62 -2.03
N SER A 147 -0.65 1.87 -2.18
CA SER A 147 -1.95 2.31 -1.65
C SER A 147 -3.14 1.82 -2.47
N SER A 148 -4.25 1.54 -1.78
CA SER A 148 -5.59 1.45 -2.40
C SER A 148 -6.30 2.80 -2.42
N VAL A 149 -5.95 3.68 -1.46
CA VAL A 149 -6.37 5.08 -1.42
C VAL A 149 -5.13 5.95 -1.19
N LEU A 150 -4.79 6.75 -2.19
CA LEU A 150 -3.78 7.79 -2.07
C LEU A 150 -4.46 9.13 -1.78
N ILE A 151 -4.15 9.73 -0.65
CA ILE A 151 -4.60 11.07 -0.27
C ILE A 151 -3.49 12.05 -0.59
N TYR A 152 -3.67 12.82 -1.66
CA TYR A 152 -2.70 13.83 -2.07
C TYR A 152 -3.07 15.18 -1.45
N THR A 153 -2.29 15.61 -0.45
CA THR A 153 -2.54 16.85 0.30
C THR A 153 -1.91 18.06 -0.38
N LEU A 154 -2.75 19.02 -0.73
CA LEU A 154 -2.38 20.32 -1.30
C LEU A 154 -2.71 21.44 -0.33
N SER A 155 -2.08 22.60 -0.51
CA SER A 155 -2.28 23.77 0.35
C SER A 155 -3.00 24.85 -0.44
N GLU A 156 -4.09 25.37 0.13
CA GLU A 156 -4.90 26.49 -0.35
C GLU A 156 -5.62 26.25 -1.69
N ASN A 157 -4.94 25.79 -2.73
CA ASN A 157 -5.52 25.58 -4.06
C ASN A 157 -4.80 24.45 -4.82
N ILE A 158 -5.37 24.05 -5.96
CA ILE A 158 -4.76 23.14 -6.93
C ILE A 158 -3.99 23.99 -7.95
N GLN A 159 -2.66 23.95 -7.89
CA GLN A 159 -1.79 24.71 -8.79
C GLN A 159 -1.23 23.82 -9.90
N GLN A 160 -0.67 24.43 -10.95
CA GLN A 160 -0.18 23.69 -12.12
C GLN A 160 1.09 22.85 -11.83
N ASN A 161 1.96 23.36 -10.96
CA ASN A 161 3.14 22.65 -10.44
C ASN A 161 2.78 21.41 -9.63
N ASP A 162 1.64 21.41 -8.91
CA ASP A 162 1.16 20.22 -8.19
C ASP A 162 0.90 19.04 -9.14
N ILE A 163 0.54 19.35 -10.40
CA ILE A 163 0.24 18.38 -11.45
C ILE A 163 1.50 17.83 -12.11
N GLN A 164 2.50 18.70 -12.35
CA GLN A 164 3.74 18.26 -12.98
C GLN A 164 4.44 17.21 -12.12
N HIS A 165 4.26 17.28 -10.81
CA HIS A 165 4.71 16.25 -9.90
C HIS A 165 3.91 14.96 -10.13
N LEU A 166 2.57 15.01 -10.14
CA LEU A 166 1.73 13.85 -10.48
C LEU A 166 2.06 13.22 -11.85
N GLN A 167 2.47 14.01 -12.85
CA GLN A 167 2.91 13.53 -14.17
C GLN A 167 4.07 12.55 -14.06
N LEU A 168 5.16 13.01 -13.45
CA LEU A 168 6.38 12.23 -13.30
C LEU A 168 6.05 10.90 -12.63
N PHE A 169 5.10 10.89 -11.70
CA PHE A 169 4.70 9.70 -10.96
C PHE A 169 3.77 8.78 -11.74
N CYS A 170 2.89 9.33 -12.58
CA CYS A 170 2.05 8.57 -13.51
C CYS A 170 2.88 7.90 -14.60
N ASP A 171 3.93 8.57 -15.13
CA ASP A 171 4.81 7.99 -16.14
C ASP A 171 5.54 6.74 -15.64
N TYR A 172 6.02 6.77 -14.38
CA TYR A 172 6.63 5.61 -13.73
C TYR A 172 5.63 4.47 -13.52
N ALA A 173 4.43 4.81 -13.05
CA ALA A 173 3.35 3.87 -12.80
C ALA A 173 2.83 3.16 -14.06
N TYR A 174 2.57 3.94 -15.08
CA TYR A 174 1.94 3.52 -16.33
C TYR A 174 2.88 2.62 -17.12
N LEU A 175 4.16 2.96 -17.16
CA LEU A 175 5.17 2.13 -17.83
C LEU A 175 5.52 0.86 -17.03
N ALA A 176 5.35 0.86 -15.70
CA ALA A 176 5.44 -0.33 -14.85
C ALA A 176 4.31 -1.36 -15.12
N GLN A 177 3.17 -0.95 -15.71
CA GLN A 177 1.96 -1.77 -15.80
C GLN A 177 1.37 -1.94 -17.21
N LYS A 178 2.17 -1.75 -18.27
CA LYS A 178 1.75 -1.66 -19.69
C LYS A 178 1.05 -2.89 -20.35
N GLU A 179 0.60 -3.89 -19.59
CA GLU A 179 -0.16 -5.06 -20.08
C GLU A 179 -1.39 -5.42 -19.23
N VAL A 180 -1.75 -4.58 -18.28
CA VAL A 180 -2.95 -4.78 -17.47
C VAL A 180 -4.14 -4.18 -18.24
N HIS A 181 -5.20 -4.98 -18.44
CA HIS A 181 -6.48 -4.41 -18.86
C HIS A 181 -7.09 -3.70 -17.64
N GLY A 182 -7.08 -2.36 -17.64
CA GLY A 182 -7.59 -1.54 -16.55
C GLY A 182 -6.62 -0.43 -16.15
N THR A 183 -6.98 0.31 -15.11
CA THR A 183 -6.16 1.37 -14.51
C THR A 183 -5.08 0.74 -13.59
N PRO A 184 -3.88 1.35 -13.49
CA PRO A 184 -2.81 0.85 -12.63
C PRO A 184 -3.03 1.11 -11.14
N PHE A 185 -3.86 2.09 -10.79
CA PHE A 185 -4.16 2.50 -9.43
C PHE A 185 -5.66 2.61 -9.18
N GLN A 186 -6.02 2.63 -7.90
CA GLN A 186 -7.42 2.64 -7.48
C GLN A 186 -7.91 4.06 -7.23
N ASN A 187 -7.77 4.58 -6.00
CA ASN A 187 -8.41 5.85 -5.65
C ASN A 187 -7.36 6.93 -5.37
N LEU A 188 -7.49 8.07 -6.04
CA LEU A 188 -6.78 9.31 -5.72
C LEU A 188 -7.76 10.32 -5.12
N LEU A 189 -7.52 10.73 -3.88
CA LEU A 189 -8.24 11.82 -3.23
C LEU A 189 -7.34 13.06 -3.15
N ILE A 190 -7.67 14.10 -3.91
CA ILE A 190 -7.00 15.40 -3.81
C ILE A 190 -7.60 16.17 -2.64
N LEU A 191 -6.82 16.30 -1.56
CA LEU A 191 -7.23 16.97 -0.33
C LEU A 191 -6.63 18.39 -0.29
N VAL A 192 -7.45 19.40 -0.57
CA VAL A 192 -7.01 20.81 -0.50
C VAL A 192 -7.21 21.32 0.92
N ARG A 193 -6.10 21.60 1.60
CA ARG A 193 -6.05 22.18 2.95
C ARG A 193 -6.24 23.69 2.90
N ASP A 194 -6.74 24.26 3.99
CA ASP A 194 -6.83 25.71 4.18
C ASP A 194 -7.59 26.44 3.06
N TRP A 195 -8.60 25.78 2.49
CA TRP A 195 -9.45 26.36 1.44
C TRP A 195 -10.17 27.62 1.95
N CYS A 196 -9.99 28.73 1.24
CA CYS A 196 -10.56 30.03 1.61
C CYS A 196 -11.56 30.58 0.57
N CYS A 197 -11.60 29.99 -0.63
CA CYS A 197 -12.39 30.50 -1.76
C CYS A 197 -13.85 29.97 -1.77
N LEU A 198 -14.59 30.21 -0.68
CA LEU A 198 -15.98 29.72 -0.51
C LEU A 198 -16.99 30.22 -1.55
N ARG A 199 -16.68 31.33 -2.24
CA ARG A 199 -17.50 31.83 -3.36
C ARG A 199 -17.42 30.93 -4.59
N GLU A 200 -16.30 30.22 -4.76
CA GLU A 200 -16.09 29.32 -5.90
C GLU A 200 -16.60 27.91 -5.62
N ALA A 201 -16.32 27.39 -4.42
CA ALA A 201 -16.72 26.06 -4.00
C ALA A 201 -16.88 25.99 -2.47
N GLY A 202 -17.96 25.36 -2.00
CA GLY A 202 -18.16 25.06 -0.58
C GLY A 202 -17.21 23.96 -0.08
N TYR A 203 -17.05 23.86 1.25
CA TYR A 203 -16.22 22.80 1.85
C TYR A 203 -16.74 21.38 1.57
N GLY A 204 -15.85 20.41 1.72
CA GLY A 204 -16.18 18.99 1.65
C GLY A 204 -16.02 18.38 0.26
N LYS A 205 -16.54 17.15 0.11
CA LYS A 205 -16.42 16.33 -1.10
C LYS A 205 -17.05 17.00 -2.34
N GLN A 206 -18.23 17.59 -2.20
CA GLN A 206 -18.95 18.16 -3.35
C GLN A 206 -18.16 19.31 -4.00
N GLY A 207 -17.69 20.27 -3.20
CA GLY A 207 -16.86 21.34 -3.71
C GLY A 207 -15.51 20.85 -4.23
N GLY A 208 -14.90 19.86 -3.54
CA GLY A 208 -13.64 19.27 -3.97
C GLY A 208 -13.73 18.58 -5.32
N CYS A 209 -14.71 17.71 -5.51
CA CYS A 209 -14.97 17.07 -6.81
C CYS A 209 -15.21 18.10 -7.91
N MET A 210 -15.96 19.18 -7.64
CA MET A 210 -16.16 20.25 -8.63
C MET A 210 -14.83 20.92 -9.01
N MET A 211 -13.96 21.21 -8.05
CA MET A 211 -12.65 21.82 -8.30
C MET A 211 -11.73 20.89 -9.09
N VAL A 212 -11.67 19.60 -8.70
CA VAL A 212 -10.88 18.58 -9.40
C VAL A 212 -11.38 18.37 -10.83
N HIS A 213 -12.69 18.29 -11.04
CA HIS A 213 -13.28 18.14 -12.37
C HIS A 213 -12.99 19.35 -13.26
N ARG A 214 -13.25 20.57 -12.75
CA ARG A 214 -12.92 21.82 -13.46
C ARG A 214 -11.44 21.84 -13.85
N TRP A 215 -10.59 21.39 -12.95
CA TRP A 215 -9.17 21.31 -13.18
C TRP A 215 -8.80 20.27 -14.26
N LEU A 216 -9.32 19.04 -14.19
CA LEU A 216 -9.10 17.98 -15.19
C LEU A 216 -9.58 18.39 -16.60
N GLU A 217 -10.68 19.14 -16.69
CA GLU A 217 -11.31 19.53 -17.96
C GLU A 217 -10.84 20.87 -18.55
N THR A 218 -9.89 21.57 -17.92
CA THR A 218 -9.56 22.94 -18.38
C THR A 218 -9.06 22.91 -19.84
N SER A 219 -9.86 23.52 -20.74
CA SER A 219 -9.73 23.35 -22.19
C SER A 219 -8.80 24.35 -22.88
N ARG A 220 -8.39 25.40 -22.15
CA ARG A 220 -7.53 26.50 -22.63
C ARG A 220 -6.03 26.20 -22.56
N ASP A 221 -5.66 24.99 -22.15
CA ASP A 221 -4.28 24.61 -21.93
C ASP A 221 -3.55 24.16 -23.21
N GLN A 222 -2.22 24.24 -23.17
CA GLN A 222 -1.34 23.68 -24.20
C GLN A 222 -1.57 22.17 -24.35
N ASP A 223 -1.29 21.63 -25.54
CA ASP A 223 -1.59 20.22 -25.86
C ASP A 223 -0.91 19.21 -24.92
N TRP A 224 0.29 19.52 -24.42
CA TRP A 224 0.98 18.66 -23.45
C TRP A 224 0.26 18.57 -22.10
N LEU A 225 -0.41 19.65 -21.65
CA LEU A 225 -1.18 19.66 -20.40
C LEU A 225 -2.48 18.88 -20.51
N LYS A 226 -3.11 18.91 -21.69
CA LYS A 226 -4.27 18.07 -22.00
C LYS A 226 -3.89 16.60 -21.98
N GLY A 227 -2.72 16.26 -22.57
CA GLY A 227 -2.14 14.92 -22.49
C GLY A 227 -1.94 14.48 -21.04
N LEU A 228 -1.25 15.29 -20.25
CA LEU A 228 -1.00 15.03 -18.83
C LEU A 228 -2.28 14.74 -18.03
N ARG A 229 -3.30 15.58 -18.14
CA ARG A 229 -4.53 15.38 -17.36
C ARG A 229 -5.27 14.11 -17.75
N ARG A 230 -5.25 13.77 -19.04
CA ARG A 230 -5.76 12.48 -19.52
C ARG A 230 -4.94 11.32 -18.94
N ASP A 231 -3.62 11.42 -18.95
CA ASP A 231 -2.75 10.37 -18.41
C ASP A 231 -2.99 10.16 -16.90
N ILE A 232 -3.18 11.24 -16.14
CA ILE A 232 -3.58 11.16 -14.72
C ILE A 232 -4.94 10.48 -14.58
N HIS A 233 -5.94 10.90 -15.37
CA HIS A 233 -7.28 10.31 -15.36
C HIS A 233 -7.24 8.80 -15.67
N ASP A 234 -6.42 8.38 -16.64
CA ASP A 234 -6.31 6.99 -17.05
C ASP A 234 -5.48 6.14 -16.06
N CYS A 235 -4.81 6.75 -15.08
CA CYS A 235 -4.00 6.06 -14.08
C CYS A 235 -4.81 5.55 -12.86
N PHE A 236 -6.00 6.11 -12.59
CA PHE A 236 -6.77 5.82 -11.38
C PHE A 236 -8.20 5.36 -11.70
N ASP A 237 -8.73 4.37 -10.95
CA ASP A 237 -10.14 3.98 -11.00
C ASP A 237 -11.07 5.17 -10.66
N ASP A 238 -10.70 5.96 -9.66
CA ASP A 238 -11.43 7.16 -9.24
C ASP A 238 -10.48 8.29 -8.86
N ILE A 239 -10.82 9.50 -9.28
CA ILE A 239 -10.17 10.73 -8.83
C ILE A 239 -11.23 11.64 -8.25
N SER A 240 -11.13 11.89 -6.95
CA SER A 240 -12.05 12.76 -6.22
C SER A 240 -11.31 13.87 -5.50
N GLY A 241 -12.06 14.86 -5.02
CA GLY A 241 -11.51 15.99 -4.29
C GLY A 241 -12.25 16.24 -3.00
N PHE A 242 -11.56 16.84 -2.03
CA PHE A 242 -12.16 17.31 -0.78
C PHE A 242 -11.53 18.64 -0.35
N LEU A 243 -12.36 19.62 -0.02
CA LEU A 243 -11.91 20.95 0.42
C LEU A 243 -12.02 21.06 1.94
N MET A 244 -10.89 21.21 2.62
CA MET A 244 -10.80 21.39 4.07
C MET A 244 -10.62 22.87 4.42
N PRO A 245 -11.34 23.41 5.42
CA PRO A 245 -11.06 24.73 5.96
C PRO A 245 -9.72 24.75 6.71
N HIS A 246 -9.29 25.94 7.10
CA HIS A 246 -8.16 26.11 8.01
C HIS A 246 -8.51 25.59 9.42
N PRO A 247 -7.62 24.85 10.12
CA PRO A 247 -7.92 24.24 11.42
C PRO A 247 -8.07 25.23 12.59
N GLY A 248 -7.74 26.50 12.34
CA GLY A 248 -7.79 27.60 13.31
C GLY A 248 -6.39 28.08 13.69
N LEU A 249 -6.25 29.36 14.04
CA LEU A 249 -4.95 29.98 14.31
C LEU A 249 -4.21 29.29 15.47
N LYS A 250 -4.93 28.84 16.50
CA LYS A 250 -4.33 28.12 17.64
C LYS A 250 -3.58 26.87 17.21
N VAL A 251 -4.17 26.10 16.29
CA VAL A 251 -3.53 24.89 15.72
C VAL A 251 -2.25 25.23 14.95
N ALA A 252 -2.25 26.36 14.25
CA ALA A 252 -1.13 26.77 13.40
C ALA A 252 0.02 27.44 14.16
N THR A 253 -0.26 28.14 15.26
CA THR A 253 0.73 29.02 15.91
C THR A 253 1.13 28.60 17.32
N GLU A 254 0.37 27.71 17.98
CA GLU A 254 0.68 27.28 19.35
C GLU A 254 1.85 26.26 19.33
N PRO A 255 2.99 26.54 19.99
CA PRO A 255 4.18 25.69 19.92
C PRO A 255 3.96 24.26 20.43
N GLU A 256 3.14 24.11 21.48
CA GLU A 256 2.84 22.85 22.15
C GLU A 256 1.38 22.43 21.91
N PHE A 257 0.95 22.45 20.64
CA PHE A 257 -0.39 22.02 20.29
C PHE A 257 -0.56 20.50 20.35
N GLU A 258 -1.24 20.02 21.39
CA GLU A 258 -1.51 18.60 21.66
C GLU A 258 -2.62 17.97 20.81
N GLY A 259 -3.19 18.65 19.82
CA GLY A 259 -4.26 18.08 18.98
C GLY A 259 -5.67 18.09 19.60
N ARG A 260 -5.90 18.90 20.65
CA ARG A 260 -7.22 18.99 21.32
C ARG A 260 -8.27 19.65 20.44
N LEU A 261 -9.48 19.06 20.42
CA LEU A 261 -10.60 19.47 19.58
C LEU A 261 -11.21 20.81 20.00
N SER A 262 -11.15 21.16 21.29
CA SER A 262 -11.64 22.43 21.84
C SER A 262 -10.89 23.65 21.29
N LYS A 263 -9.65 23.44 20.83
CA LYS A 263 -8.79 24.48 20.24
C LYS A 263 -8.91 24.58 18.72
N MET A 264 -9.67 23.68 18.07
CA MET A 264 -9.87 23.66 16.63
C MET A 264 -11.13 24.42 16.21
N ASP A 265 -11.07 24.99 15.01
CA ASP A 265 -12.21 25.66 14.39
C ASP A 265 -13.40 24.70 14.20
N ALA A 266 -14.62 25.22 14.35
CA ALA A 266 -15.84 24.43 14.24
C ALA A 266 -16.06 23.89 12.82
N ALA A 267 -15.80 24.69 11.78
CA ALA A 267 -15.95 24.26 10.40
C ALA A 267 -14.94 23.14 10.07
N PHE A 268 -13.72 23.22 10.61
CA PHE A 268 -12.73 22.16 10.45
C PHE A 268 -13.20 20.83 11.05
N LYS A 269 -13.72 20.85 12.27
CA LYS A 269 -14.27 19.66 12.91
C LYS A 269 -15.43 19.06 12.12
N GLU A 270 -16.35 19.88 11.65
CA GLU A 270 -17.49 19.42 10.84
C GLU A 270 -17.04 18.71 9.55
N GLN A 271 -16.01 19.24 8.89
CA GLN A 271 -15.48 18.62 7.68
C GLN A 271 -14.65 17.37 7.99
N LEU A 272 -13.96 17.34 9.13
CA LEU A 272 -13.24 16.16 9.59
C LEU A 272 -14.20 15.00 9.90
N GLU A 273 -15.36 15.26 10.52
CA GLU A 273 -16.43 14.27 10.74
C GLU A 273 -16.95 13.66 9.43
N LYS A 274 -16.77 14.35 8.30
CA LYS A 274 -17.17 13.88 6.95
C LYS A 274 -16.02 13.20 6.20
N LEU A 275 -14.80 13.75 6.29
CA LEU A 275 -13.63 13.26 5.57
C LEU A 275 -13.22 11.86 6.01
N VAL A 276 -13.15 11.61 7.31
CA VAL A 276 -12.62 10.33 7.82
C VAL A 276 -13.54 9.15 7.47
N PRO A 277 -14.87 9.22 7.72
CA PRO A 277 -15.78 8.14 7.31
C PRO A 277 -15.88 7.96 5.81
N LEU A 278 -15.73 9.03 5.02
CA LEU A 278 -15.69 8.92 3.55
C LEU A 278 -14.62 7.94 3.06
N ILE A 279 -13.52 7.79 3.80
CA ILE A 279 -12.37 6.94 3.43
C ILE A 279 -12.40 5.59 4.16
N LEU A 280 -12.80 5.60 5.44
CA LEU A 280 -12.58 4.47 6.36
C LEU A 280 -13.86 3.79 6.85
N GLU A 281 -15.04 4.28 6.49
CA GLU A 281 -16.28 3.61 6.86
C GLU A 281 -16.34 2.21 6.22
N PRO A 282 -16.86 1.19 6.94
CA PRO A 282 -16.89 -0.19 6.45
C PRO A 282 -17.51 -0.39 5.06
N GLY A 283 -18.45 0.47 4.65
CA GLY A 283 -19.07 0.40 3.33
C GLY A 283 -18.25 1.03 2.19
N HIS A 284 -17.22 1.81 2.50
CA HIS A 284 -16.41 2.53 1.51
C HIS A 284 -14.99 1.97 1.37
N VAL A 285 -14.50 1.22 2.35
CA VAL A 285 -13.16 0.62 2.29
C VAL A 285 -13.08 -0.43 1.19
N ALA A 286 -12.10 -0.29 0.29
CA ALA A 286 -11.85 -1.22 -0.80
C ALA A 286 -10.44 -1.81 -0.68
N PRO A 287 -10.30 -3.16 -0.73
CA PRO A 287 -9.00 -3.81 -0.67
C PRO A 287 -8.09 -3.36 -1.81
N LYS A 288 -6.78 -3.41 -1.57
CA LYS A 288 -5.75 -3.19 -2.57
C LYS A 288 -5.87 -4.25 -3.65
N ARG A 289 -5.95 -3.79 -4.91
CA ARG A 289 -5.95 -4.63 -6.09
C ARG A 289 -4.65 -4.48 -6.87
N VAL A 290 -4.15 -5.60 -7.37
CA VAL A 290 -3.07 -5.67 -8.35
C VAL A 290 -3.54 -6.58 -9.48
N ASN A 291 -3.51 -6.08 -10.72
CA ASN A 291 -4.03 -6.80 -11.90
C ASN A 291 -5.49 -7.28 -11.72
N GLY A 292 -6.32 -6.44 -11.09
CA GLY A 292 -7.74 -6.72 -10.83
C GLY A 292 -8.01 -7.75 -9.73
N ARG A 293 -6.99 -8.23 -9.01
CA ARG A 293 -7.16 -9.16 -7.88
C ARG A 293 -6.83 -8.47 -6.57
N GLU A 294 -7.67 -8.71 -5.57
CA GLU A 294 -7.41 -8.30 -4.20
C GLU A 294 -6.19 -9.02 -3.64
N ILE A 295 -5.39 -8.31 -2.84
CA ILE A 295 -4.15 -8.83 -2.27
C ILE A 295 -4.25 -8.88 -0.74
N THR A 296 -3.57 -9.85 -0.14
CA THR A 296 -3.48 -9.98 1.33
C THR A 296 -2.33 -9.17 1.92
N CYS A 297 -2.27 -9.05 3.25
CA CYS A 297 -1.12 -8.45 3.94
C CYS A 297 0.21 -9.13 3.59
N GLU A 298 0.24 -10.47 3.51
CA GLU A 298 1.43 -11.21 3.07
C GLU A 298 1.85 -10.84 1.65
N GLN A 299 0.89 -10.74 0.74
CA GLN A 299 1.17 -10.37 -0.65
C GLN A 299 1.60 -8.90 -0.79
N LEU A 300 1.07 -8.01 0.06
CA LEU A 300 1.50 -6.62 0.14
C LEU A 300 2.95 -6.51 0.61
N LYS A 301 3.40 -7.34 1.58
CA LYS A 301 4.83 -7.40 1.96
C LYS A 301 5.69 -7.70 0.74
N THR A 302 5.37 -8.75 -0.01
CA THR A 302 6.11 -9.11 -1.23
C THR A 302 6.10 -7.96 -2.25
N LEU A 303 4.95 -7.32 -2.46
CA LEU A 303 4.86 -6.17 -3.37
C LEU A 303 5.77 -5.02 -2.93
N PHE A 304 5.80 -4.70 -1.64
CA PHE A 304 6.65 -3.67 -1.06
C PHE A 304 8.13 -3.99 -1.27
N GLU A 305 8.57 -5.20 -0.92
CA GLU A 305 9.97 -5.64 -1.05
C GLU A 305 10.45 -5.57 -2.49
N VAL A 306 9.64 -6.06 -3.44
CA VAL A 306 9.99 -6.03 -4.86
C VAL A 306 10.01 -4.59 -5.39
N SER A 307 8.96 -3.81 -5.11
CA SER A 307 8.88 -2.43 -5.63
C SER A 307 9.99 -1.56 -5.07
N SER A 308 10.33 -1.68 -3.78
CA SER A 308 11.39 -0.90 -3.15
C SER A 308 12.80 -1.38 -3.52
N GLY A 309 13.00 -2.69 -3.70
CA GLY A 309 14.28 -3.28 -4.10
C GLY A 309 14.83 -2.70 -5.40
N GLU A 310 13.93 -2.37 -6.33
CA GLU A 310 14.31 -1.76 -7.61
C GLU A 310 14.80 -0.31 -7.48
N PHE A 311 14.21 0.49 -6.59
CA PHE A 311 14.70 1.84 -6.31
C PHE A 311 16.01 1.84 -5.51
N CYS A 312 16.27 0.80 -4.71
CA CYS A 312 17.51 0.66 -3.94
C CYS A 312 18.77 0.39 -4.80
N ARG A 313 18.63 0.12 -6.11
CA ARG A 313 19.76 -0.24 -7.02
C ARG A 313 20.60 0.95 -7.52
N GLY A 314 20.34 2.16 -7.04
CA GLY A 314 21.27 3.30 -7.13
C GLY A 314 21.04 4.27 -8.29
N THR A 315 20.08 3.98 -9.18
CA THR A 315 19.51 4.97 -10.11
C THR A 315 18.01 4.76 -10.16
N LEU A 316 17.24 5.84 -10.33
CA LEU A 316 15.82 5.75 -10.67
C LEU A 316 15.70 4.81 -11.89
N PRO A 317 15.16 3.58 -11.71
CA PRO A 317 15.15 2.61 -12.80
C PRO A 317 14.29 3.16 -13.91
N SER A 318 14.71 2.95 -15.17
CA SER A 318 13.80 3.26 -16.26
C SER A 318 12.49 2.49 -16.01
N PRO A 319 11.31 3.10 -16.21
CA PRO A 319 10.06 2.42 -15.87
C PRO A 319 9.87 1.05 -16.55
N THR A 320 10.48 0.86 -17.73
CA THR A 320 10.58 -0.42 -18.43
C THR A 320 11.42 -1.45 -17.66
N SER A 321 12.56 -1.03 -17.11
CA SER A 321 13.43 -1.87 -16.28
C SER A 321 12.75 -2.27 -14.97
N LEU A 322 12.10 -1.32 -14.30
CA LEU A 322 11.32 -1.55 -13.08
C LEU A 322 10.25 -2.61 -13.32
N ARG A 323 9.50 -2.51 -14.44
CA ARG A 323 8.49 -3.50 -14.83
C ARG A 323 9.06 -4.90 -14.98
N GLN A 324 10.12 -5.03 -15.78
CA GLN A 324 10.71 -6.33 -16.10
C GLN A 324 11.27 -6.99 -14.85
N ALA A 325 12.00 -6.23 -14.04
CA ALA A 325 12.60 -6.73 -12.82
C ALA A 325 11.54 -7.06 -11.76
N THR A 326 10.56 -6.18 -11.53
CA THR A 326 9.43 -6.44 -10.63
C THR A 326 8.62 -7.66 -11.07
N GLY A 327 8.38 -7.80 -12.38
CA GLY A 327 7.72 -8.98 -12.94
C GLY A 327 8.53 -10.24 -12.70
N VAL A 328 9.84 -10.21 -12.96
CA VAL A 328 10.75 -11.35 -12.71
C VAL A 328 10.78 -11.71 -11.23
N GLU A 329 10.96 -10.74 -10.34
CA GLU A 329 11.07 -10.99 -8.89
C GLU A 329 9.77 -11.51 -8.28
N THR A 330 8.62 -10.92 -8.61
CA THR A 330 7.32 -11.44 -8.11
C THR A 330 7.05 -12.87 -8.59
N ASN A 331 7.42 -13.20 -9.83
CA ASN A 331 7.30 -14.56 -10.35
C ASN A 331 8.32 -15.54 -9.72
N LEU A 332 9.54 -15.09 -9.46
CA LEU A 332 10.55 -15.88 -8.73
C LEU A 332 10.10 -16.17 -7.30
N ALA A 333 9.61 -15.16 -6.58
CA ALA A 333 9.06 -15.32 -5.25
C ALA A 333 7.88 -16.31 -5.23
N ALA A 334 6.96 -16.19 -6.20
CA ALA A 334 5.85 -17.13 -6.36
C ALA A 334 6.34 -18.57 -6.66
N THR A 335 7.37 -18.71 -7.50
CA THR A 335 7.97 -20.01 -7.84
C THR A 335 8.61 -20.64 -6.61
N LYS A 336 9.41 -19.87 -5.87
CA LYS A 336 10.07 -20.31 -4.64
C LYS A 336 9.06 -20.79 -3.60
N ASN A 337 8.04 -19.99 -3.30
CA ASN A 337 6.99 -20.35 -2.34
C ASN A 337 6.23 -21.61 -2.76
N ALA A 338 5.94 -21.77 -4.05
CA ALA A 338 5.28 -22.97 -4.56
C ALA A 338 6.16 -24.23 -4.45
N LEU A 339 7.47 -24.11 -4.69
CA LEU A 339 8.42 -25.21 -4.53
C LEU A 339 8.61 -25.62 -3.07
N GLU A 340 8.78 -24.65 -2.17
CA GLU A 340 8.89 -24.89 -0.73
C GLU A 340 7.62 -25.54 -0.18
N HIS A 341 6.44 -25.11 -0.64
CA HIS A 341 5.17 -25.73 -0.28
C HIS A 341 5.04 -27.17 -0.79
N TYR A 342 5.47 -27.42 -2.03
CA TYR A 342 5.52 -28.78 -2.59
C TYR A 342 6.47 -29.69 -1.80
N GLU A 343 7.67 -29.20 -1.47
CA GLU A 343 8.67 -29.93 -0.68
C GLU A 343 8.11 -30.33 0.69
N LEU A 344 7.53 -29.36 1.41
CA LEU A 344 6.97 -29.57 2.73
C LEU A 344 5.87 -30.64 2.73
N LEU A 345 4.92 -30.56 1.78
CA LEU A 345 3.81 -31.53 1.68
C LEU A 345 4.26 -32.92 1.24
N MET A 346 5.27 -32.99 0.37
CA MET A 346 5.85 -34.27 -0.05
C MET A 346 6.69 -34.91 1.04
N ASP A 347 7.46 -34.13 1.79
CA ASP A 347 8.22 -34.61 2.94
C ASP A 347 7.30 -35.17 4.03
N GLU A 348 6.16 -34.52 4.29
CA GLU A 348 5.15 -35.03 5.21
C GLU A 348 4.62 -36.40 4.76
N HIS A 349 4.24 -36.55 3.48
CA HIS A 349 3.71 -37.81 2.95
C HIS A 349 4.78 -38.91 2.79
N CYS A 350 6.03 -38.53 2.52
CA CYS A 350 7.13 -39.47 2.29
C CYS A 350 8.02 -39.64 3.53
N SER A 351 7.61 -39.16 4.70
CA SER A 351 8.36 -39.29 5.95
C SER A 351 8.43 -40.77 6.38
N ASP A 352 7.28 -41.43 6.43
CA ASP A 352 7.11 -42.81 6.85
C ASP A 352 7.48 -43.81 5.75
N GLY A 353 8.16 -44.89 6.13
CA GLY A 353 8.27 -46.18 5.42
C GLY A 353 8.46 -46.16 3.89
N TYR A 354 8.32 -47.32 3.27
CA TYR A 354 8.22 -47.43 1.83
C TYR A 354 6.77 -47.18 1.38
N LEU A 355 6.57 -46.30 0.40
CA LEU A 355 5.30 -46.13 -0.29
C LEU A 355 5.25 -46.95 -1.58
N SER A 356 4.10 -47.55 -1.88
CA SER A 356 3.90 -48.16 -3.20
C SER A 356 3.99 -47.10 -4.31
N PRO A 357 4.39 -47.46 -5.54
CA PRO A 357 4.49 -46.50 -6.65
C PRO A 357 3.18 -45.73 -6.89
N ASP A 358 2.03 -46.41 -6.79
CA ASP A 358 0.71 -45.79 -7.03
C ASP A 358 0.36 -44.75 -5.97
N LEU A 359 0.65 -45.03 -4.70
CA LEU A 359 0.44 -44.08 -3.60
C LEU A 359 1.36 -42.87 -3.74
N LEU A 360 2.62 -43.09 -4.12
CA LEU A 360 3.58 -42.01 -4.32
C LEU A 360 3.19 -41.11 -5.51
N ILE A 361 2.72 -41.69 -6.62
CA ILE A 361 2.20 -40.93 -7.77
C ILE A 361 0.96 -40.12 -7.37
N THR A 362 0.04 -40.73 -6.62
CA THR A 362 -1.19 -40.05 -6.18
C THR A 362 -0.86 -38.87 -5.26
N ALA A 363 0.06 -39.05 -4.31
CA ALA A 363 0.54 -37.97 -3.45
C ALA A 363 1.19 -36.85 -4.29
N HIS A 364 2.09 -37.20 -5.20
CA HIS A 364 2.74 -36.24 -6.09
C HIS A 364 1.74 -35.40 -6.89
N GLU A 365 0.77 -36.03 -7.53
CA GLU A 365 -0.24 -35.34 -8.35
C GLU A 365 -1.07 -34.35 -7.52
N LYS A 366 -1.45 -34.76 -6.30
CA LYS A 366 -2.17 -33.90 -5.35
C LYS A 366 -1.33 -32.69 -4.93
N GLN A 367 -0.08 -32.91 -4.48
CA GLN A 367 0.77 -31.81 -4.01
C GLN A 367 1.25 -30.90 -5.15
N ARG A 368 1.45 -31.45 -6.35
CA ARG A 368 1.71 -30.66 -7.56
C ARG A 368 0.54 -29.72 -7.84
N ALA A 369 -0.70 -30.20 -7.80
CA ALA A 369 -1.88 -29.36 -8.00
C ALA A 369 -1.99 -28.26 -6.92
N ALA A 370 -1.70 -28.58 -5.66
CA ALA A 370 -1.67 -27.60 -4.57
C ALA A 370 -0.63 -26.50 -4.79
N ALA A 371 0.61 -26.87 -5.16
CA ALA A 371 1.69 -25.93 -5.44
C ALA A 371 1.38 -25.02 -6.64
N LEU A 372 0.79 -25.56 -7.71
CA LEU A 372 0.36 -24.76 -8.86
C LEU A 372 -0.76 -23.79 -8.49
N ASN A 373 -1.72 -24.23 -7.69
CA ASN A 373 -2.78 -23.36 -7.20
C ASN A 373 -2.21 -22.23 -6.32
N LEU A 374 -1.22 -22.52 -5.47
CA LEU A 374 -0.53 -21.50 -4.69
C LEU A 374 0.17 -20.49 -5.62
N PHE A 375 0.98 -20.97 -6.57
CA PHE A 375 1.63 -20.12 -7.56
C PHE A 375 0.63 -19.24 -8.30
N ASP A 376 -0.48 -19.80 -8.79
CA ASP A 376 -1.49 -19.10 -9.59
C ASP A 376 -2.22 -18.00 -8.78
N ARG A 377 -2.36 -18.18 -7.46
CA ARG A 377 -2.98 -17.22 -6.52
C ARG A 377 -2.06 -16.07 -6.12
N MET A 378 -0.75 -16.27 -6.06
CA MET A 378 0.18 -15.20 -5.68
C MET A 378 0.16 -14.03 -6.68
N VAL A 379 0.38 -12.82 -6.19
CA VAL A 379 0.51 -11.62 -7.03
C VAL A 379 1.74 -11.75 -7.92
N LYS A 380 1.53 -11.62 -9.22
CA LYS A 380 2.58 -11.69 -10.24
C LYS A 380 2.44 -10.50 -11.16
N LEU A 381 3.52 -9.76 -11.33
CA LEU A 381 3.62 -8.61 -12.23
C LEU A 381 4.30 -9.04 -13.55
N GLY A 382 4.33 -8.17 -14.56
CA GLY A 382 5.02 -8.43 -15.83
C GLY A 382 4.22 -9.20 -16.88
N GLY A 383 2.92 -9.43 -16.67
CA GLY A 383 2.01 -9.94 -17.70
C GLY A 383 1.82 -11.47 -17.69
N ARG A 384 0.85 -11.94 -18.49
CA ARG A 384 0.45 -13.36 -18.55
C ARG A 384 1.51 -14.25 -19.18
N ASP A 385 2.26 -13.73 -20.16
CA ASP A 385 3.29 -14.50 -20.86
C ASP A 385 4.48 -14.82 -19.95
N LEU A 386 4.93 -13.82 -19.18
CA LEU A 386 6.00 -13.99 -18.20
C LEU A 386 5.56 -14.99 -17.11
N ALA A 387 4.36 -14.80 -16.55
CA ALA A 387 3.80 -15.74 -15.57
C ALA A 387 3.67 -17.15 -16.14
N GLY A 388 3.27 -17.28 -17.41
CA GLY A 388 3.21 -18.57 -18.10
C GLY A 388 4.57 -19.25 -18.26
N HIS A 389 5.64 -18.48 -18.50
CA HIS A 389 7.01 -19.00 -18.56
C HIS A 389 7.45 -19.57 -17.20
N TYR A 390 7.31 -18.80 -16.12
CA TYR A 390 7.65 -19.26 -14.77
C TYR A 390 6.82 -20.46 -14.33
N ARG A 391 5.52 -20.48 -14.65
CA ARG A 391 4.64 -21.63 -14.37
C ARG A 391 5.10 -22.92 -15.06
N ARG A 392 5.62 -22.82 -16.30
CA ARG A 392 6.20 -23.97 -17.01
C ARG A 392 7.50 -24.43 -16.37
N ASN A 393 8.36 -23.51 -15.95
CA ASN A 393 9.61 -23.84 -15.25
C ASN A 393 9.32 -24.50 -13.89
N LEU A 394 8.36 -23.97 -13.12
CA LEU A 394 7.88 -24.57 -11.87
C LEU A 394 7.46 -26.03 -12.05
N LEU A 395 6.70 -26.35 -13.10
CA LEU A 395 6.33 -27.72 -13.43
C LEU A 395 7.54 -28.62 -13.69
N GLN A 396 8.55 -28.12 -14.39
CA GLN A 396 9.79 -28.86 -14.65
C GLN A 396 10.57 -29.11 -13.37
N GLU A 397 10.67 -28.11 -12.49
CA GLU A 397 11.37 -28.23 -11.21
C GLU A 397 10.66 -29.21 -10.26
N ILE A 398 9.32 -29.12 -10.15
CA ILE A 398 8.52 -30.11 -9.41
C ILE A 398 8.77 -31.52 -9.95
N GLN A 399 8.85 -31.71 -11.27
CA GLN A 399 9.15 -33.01 -11.86
C GLN A 399 10.57 -33.50 -11.51
N ILE A 400 11.55 -32.60 -11.43
CA ILE A 400 12.91 -32.92 -10.98
C ILE A 400 12.91 -33.35 -9.50
N MET A 401 12.21 -32.61 -8.64
CA MET A 401 12.06 -32.96 -7.23
C MET A 401 11.36 -34.30 -7.05
N TYR A 402 10.30 -34.56 -7.81
CA TYR A 402 9.60 -35.84 -7.77
C TYR A 402 10.52 -37.03 -8.09
N LYS A 403 11.39 -36.91 -9.11
CA LYS A 403 12.40 -37.95 -9.39
C LYS A 403 13.33 -38.22 -8.20
N ARG A 404 13.63 -37.21 -7.37
CA ARG A 404 14.40 -37.38 -6.13
C ARG A 404 13.59 -38.16 -5.08
N TYR A 405 12.30 -37.84 -4.91
CA TYR A 405 11.41 -38.60 -4.02
C TYR A 405 11.25 -40.06 -4.44
N VAL A 406 11.10 -40.34 -5.74
CA VAL A 406 11.06 -41.72 -6.26
C VAL A 406 12.33 -42.49 -5.89
N ARG A 407 13.51 -41.90 -6.07
CA ARG A 407 14.78 -42.54 -5.69
C ARG A 407 14.89 -42.76 -4.17
N ARG A 408 14.55 -41.76 -3.36
CA ARG A 408 14.55 -41.87 -1.89
C ARG A 408 13.61 -42.98 -1.43
N ASN A 409 12.40 -43.03 -1.98
CA ASN A 409 11.42 -44.06 -1.65
C ASN A 409 11.91 -45.47 -2.03
N LEU A 410 12.56 -45.64 -3.19
CA LEU A 410 13.15 -46.92 -3.59
C LEU A 410 14.24 -47.39 -2.62
N ASN A 411 15.08 -46.48 -2.10
CA ASN A 411 16.09 -46.85 -1.10
C ASN A 411 15.46 -47.43 0.17
N LYS A 412 14.33 -46.86 0.62
CA LYS A 412 13.59 -47.39 1.79
C LYS A 412 13.05 -48.80 1.56
N LYS A 413 12.73 -49.17 0.32
CA LYS A 413 12.34 -50.54 -0.03
C LYS A 413 13.48 -51.53 0.23
N SER A 414 14.70 -51.14 -0.15
CA SER A 414 15.91 -51.94 0.05
C SER A 414 16.21 -52.14 1.54
N ASP A 415 16.03 -51.09 2.35
CA ASP A 415 16.23 -51.14 3.80
C ASP A 415 15.17 -52.02 4.50
N CYS A 416 13.91 -51.98 4.06
CA CYS A 416 12.86 -52.87 4.56
C CYS A 416 13.04 -54.35 4.17
N THR A 417 13.94 -54.67 3.21
CA THR A 417 14.23 -56.07 2.82
C THR A 417 15.45 -56.63 3.58
N LEU A 418 16.14 -55.79 4.35
CA LEU A 418 17.34 -56.13 5.15
C LEU A 418 17.06 -56.24 6.67
N MET A 419 15.82 -55.95 7.09
CA MET A 419 15.25 -56.33 8.39
C MET A 419 14.31 -57.52 8.19
#